data_AF-A0A238JTB1-F1
#
_entry.id   AF-A0A238JTB1-F1
#
_cell.length_a   1.000
_cell.length_b   1.000
_cell.length_c   1.000
_cell.angle_alpha   90.00
_cell.angle_beta   90.00
_cell.angle_gamma   90.00
#
_symmetry.space_group_name_H-M   'P 1'
#
loop_
_entity.id
_entity.type
_entity.pdbx_description
1 polymer ?
#
loop_
_entity_poly.entity_id
_entity_poly.type
_entity_poly.pdbx_seq_one_letter_code
_entity_poly.pdbx_strand_id
1 'polypeptide(L)'
;MVACGIVTKRHRQVSDLSPAWQNLWEIVRASKDKSLLSVLPRFIFFLDRIGVAPGHVRSDHALLYLEAVEQNEICKAPLTTYIEAVMGWNRAVDRLPAWPRQRLERPSRERRVMLRETAHFPGFIADIDGYLEMRMRPDLLALDATLRPITASSAATYRYMLLRFASHVVEAGVPVEELISLEDLVAPARVERGLRRMLERTGGKTGPSISDTARLLLTIAAHRGLPETQRTALARFKDRLAVHGTGGMTTKNRDRLRALRATGVLRRLLRLPEQMMERPLGEHRTRALRAREDAIAIGILLYCPLRVSNLSTLEFDRHLHRPGKGQMFIVIPAHEVKNNRPLEFELPPHLVAMIDRHLAERAPLLCAPDCRYLFPAARTAGPTAANSLAERIKKRVRTEIGIDMNAHLFRHLAVMIYLDANPGGYEVARQMLGHSSVSHTISVYSGLETISATQAFAAVVDTLRERS
;
A
#
# COMPACT_ATOMS: atom_id res chain seq x y z
N MET A 1 -33.18 -16.68 25.88
CA MET A 1 -32.27 -15.72 26.52
C MET A 1 -31.35 -16.47 27.47
N VAL A 2 -30.11 -16.75 27.06
CA VAL A 2 -29.04 -17.24 27.96
C VAL A 2 -27.75 -16.52 27.55
N ALA A 3 -27.04 -16.00 28.55
CA ALA A 3 -26.10 -14.89 28.47
C ALA A 3 -24.83 -15.17 27.63
N CYS A 4 -24.72 -14.56 26.46
CA CYS A 4 -23.49 -14.46 25.68
C CYS A 4 -22.78 -13.14 25.98
N GLY A 5 -21.79 -13.13 26.88
CA GLY A 5 -20.90 -11.98 27.04
C GLY A 5 -19.53 -12.45 27.48
N ILE A 6 -18.46 -12.19 26.71
CA ILE A 6 -17.05 -12.49 27.09
C ILE A 6 -16.61 -11.58 28.25
N VAL A 7 -16.97 -12.02 29.47
CA VAL A 7 -16.54 -11.68 30.85
C VAL A 7 -16.10 -10.24 31.17
N THR A 8 -16.79 -9.66 32.17
CA THR A 8 -16.49 -8.43 32.93
C THR A 8 -15.38 -8.60 34.00
N LYS A 9 -14.92 -9.83 34.28
CA LYS A 9 -13.76 -10.19 35.12
C LYS A 9 -12.71 -10.97 34.32
N ARG A 10 -11.44 -10.55 34.40
CA ARG A 10 -10.31 -11.25 33.75
C ARG A 10 -9.96 -12.54 34.51
N HIS A 11 -10.68 -13.62 34.24
CA HIS A 11 -10.20 -14.97 34.56
C HIS A 11 -9.09 -15.33 33.56
N ARG A 12 -7.85 -15.38 34.04
CA ARG A 12 -6.64 -15.68 33.26
C ARG A 12 -5.75 -16.70 33.97
N GLN A 13 -6.26 -17.41 34.98
CA GLN A 13 -5.49 -18.45 35.63
C GLN A 13 -5.76 -19.78 34.94
N VAL A 14 -4.72 -20.60 34.80
CA VAL A 14 -4.85 -21.93 34.19
C VAL A 14 -5.84 -22.79 34.98
N SER A 15 -5.90 -22.59 36.30
CA SER A 15 -6.85 -23.22 37.21
C SER A 15 -8.33 -22.98 36.88
N ASP A 16 -8.64 -21.95 36.09
CA ASP A 16 -10.02 -21.62 35.71
C ASP A 16 -10.54 -22.47 34.54
N LEU A 17 -9.65 -23.22 33.85
CA LEU A 17 -10.03 -24.11 32.74
C LEU A 17 -10.49 -25.48 33.25
N SER A 18 -11.36 -26.18 32.52
CA SER A 18 -11.61 -27.59 32.82
C SER A 18 -10.35 -28.47 32.65
N PRO A 19 -10.24 -29.63 33.33
CA PRO A 19 -9.03 -30.47 33.32
C PRO A 19 -8.52 -30.83 31.92
N ALA A 20 -9.42 -31.05 30.97
CA ALA A 20 -9.07 -31.34 29.58
C ALA A 20 -8.41 -30.14 28.87
N TRP A 21 -8.87 -28.92 29.13
CA TRP A 21 -8.29 -27.70 28.58
C TRP A 21 -7.01 -27.27 29.32
N GLN A 22 -6.92 -27.53 30.62
CA GLN A 22 -5.70 -27.28 31.42
C GLN A 22 -4.49 -28.02 30.86
N ASN A 23 -4.62 -29.34 30.64
CA ASN A 23 -3.54 -30.17 30.10
C ASN A 23 -3.06 -29.67 28.73
N LEU A 24 -3.99 -29.38 27.81
CA LEU A 24 -3.64 -28.83 26.50
C LEU A 24 -2.99 -27.45 26.57
N TRP A 25 -3.44 -26.59 27.49
CA TRP A 25 -2.87 -25.26 27.67
C TRP A 25 -1.46 -25.30 28.26
N GLU A 26 -1.17 -26.24 29.16
CA GLU A 26 0.19 -26.48 29.67
C GLU A 26 1.14 -26.91 28.56
N ILE A 27 0.69 -27.76 27.64
CA ILE A 27 1.47 -28.16 26.45
C ILE A 27 1.76 -26.96 25.55
N VAL A 28 0.78 -26.09 25.31
CA VAL A 28 1.00 -24.84 24.55
C VAL A 28 1.99 -23.92 25.26
N ARG A 29 1.92 -23.80 26.59
CA ARG A 29 2.88 -23.02 27.39
C ARG A 29 4.30 -23.60 27.33
N ALA A 30 4.43 -24.91 27.44
CA ALA A 30 5.71 -25.62 27.36
C ALA A 30 6.40 -25.43 26.00
N SER A 31 5.62 -25.31 24.91
CA SER A 31 6.16 -25.07 23.56
C SER A 31 6.90 -23.74 23.40
N LYS A 32 6.65 -22.75 24.28
CA LYS A 32 7.18 -21.38 24.18
C LYS A 32 6.91 -20.68 22.83
N ASP A 33 5.98 -21.20 22.00
CA ASP A 33 5.67 -20.63 20.69
C ASP A 33 4.83 -19.36 20.84
N LYS A 34 5.47 -18.20 20.64
CA LYS A 34 4.81 -16.89 20.72
C LYS A 34 3.62 -16.74 19.77
N SER A 35 3.59 -17.48 18.66
CA SER A 35 2.51 -17.42 17.66
C SER A 35 1.24 -18.18 18.10
N LEU A 36 1.37 -19.09 19.08
CA LEU A 36 0.25 -19.79 19.72
C LEU A 36 -0.17 -19.08 21.01
N LEU A 37 0.81 -18.66 21.82
CA LEU A 37 0.59 -18.04 23.13
C LEU A 37 -0.14 -16.69 23.08
N SER A 38 -0.03 -15.95 21.98
CA SER A 38 -0.70 -14.65 21.83
C SER A 38 -2.17 -14.76 21.40
N VAL A 39 -2.53 -15.81 20.67
CA VAL A 39 -3.83 -15.91 19.97
C VAL A 39 -4.78 -16.94 20.57
N LEU A 40 -4.27 -18.09 21.03
CA LEU A 40 -5.10 -19.19 21.54
C LEU A 40 -5.77 -18.96 22.90
N PRO A 41 -5.19 -18.25 23.90
CA PRO A 41 -5.79 -18.26 25.23
C PRO A 41 -7.22 -17.72 25.22
N ARG A 42 -7.47 -16.57 24.59
CA ARG A 42 -8.82 -15.97 24.55
C ARG A 42 -9.87 -16.90 23.91
N PHE A 43 -9.45 -17.70 22.93
CA PHE A 43 -10.33 -18.65 22.25
C PHE A 43 -10.58 -19.91 23.10
N ILE A 44 -9.55 -20.46 23.73
CA ILE A 44 -9.65 -21.62 24.64
C ILE A 44 -10.58 -21.30 25.81
N PHE A 45 -10.37 -20.17 26.49
CA PHE A 45 -11.22 -19.74 27.60
C PHE A 45 -12.67 -19.49 27.17
N PHE A 46 -12.90 -19.07 25.93
CA PHE A 46 -14.25 -18.96 25.40
C PHE A 46 -14.90 -20.33 25.21
N LEU A 47 -14.21 -21.27 24.57
CA LEU A 47 -14.70 -22.62 24.28
C LEU A 47 -15.00 -23.41 25.56
N ASP A 48 -14.09 -23.35 26.54
CA ASP A 48 -14.27 -23.99 27.85
C ASP A 48 -15.51 -23.45 28.57
N ARG A 49 -15.72 -22.14 28.54
CA ARG A 49 -16.86 -21.49 29.17
C ARG A 49 -18.20 -21.82 28.53
N ILE A 50 -18.25 -22.05 27.23
CA ILE A 50 -19.47 -22.54 26.55
C ILE A 50 -19.61 -24.07 26.67
N GLY A 51 -18.77 -24.72 27.48
CA GLY A 51 -18.85 -26.14 27.79
C GLY A 51 -18.33 -27.05 26.67
N VAL A 52 -17.57 -26.53 25.71
CA VAL A 52 -17.08 -27.31 24.57
C VAL A 52 -15.77 -27.99 24.93
N ALA A 53 -15.78 -29.32 24.97
CA ALA A 53 -14.57 -30.12 25.17
C ALA A 53 -13.62 -30.03 23.95
N PRO A 54 -12.29 -30.16 24.12
CA PRO A 54 -11.32 -29.97 23.05
C PRO A 54 -11.57 -30.84 21.79
N GLY A 55 -12.02 -32.09 21.98
CA GLY A 55 -12.32 -33.01 20.88
C GLY A 55 -13.64 -32.73 20.14
N HIS A 56 -14.49 -31.86 20.67
CA HIS A 56 -15.78 -31.50 20.08
C HIS A 56 -15.77 -30.12 19.40
N VAL A 57 -14.61 -29.47 19.33
CA VAL A 57 -14.45 -28.17 18.67
C VAL A 57 -14.73 -28.32 17.17
N ARG A 58 -15.56 -27.41 16.63
CA ARG A 58 -16.08 -27.38 15.26
C ARG A 58 -16.10 -25.94 14.76
N SER A 59 -16.22 -25.75 13.44
CA SER A 59 -16.30 -24.42 12.82
C SER A 59 -17.43 -23.56 13.40
N ASP A 60 -18.58 -24.17 13.76
CA ASP A 60 -19.71 -23.46 14.37
C ASP A 60 -19.35 -22.81 15.72
N HIS A 61 -18.51 -23.48 16.53
CA HIS A 61 -18.01 -22.92 17.78
C HIS A 61 -17.07 -21.73 17.55
N ALA A 62 -16.39 -21.69 16.41
CA ALA A 62 -15.56 -20.57 16.02
C ALA A 62 -16.43 -19.38 15.56
N LEU A 63 -17.58 -19.62 14.92
CA LEU A 63 -18.57 -18.57 14.60
C LEU A 63 -19.21 -17.99 15.86
N LEU A 64 -19.55 -18.82 16.85
CA LEU A 64 -20.03 -18.34 18.15
C LEU A 64 -18.98 -17.45 18.85
N TYR A 65 -17.69 -17.74 18.67
CA TYR A 65 -16.62 -16.86 19.15
C TYR A 65 -16.59 -15.52 18.41
N LEU A 66 -16.83 -15.50 17.09
CA LEU A 66 -16.95 -14.25 16.33
C LEU A 66 -18.09 -13.39 16.86
N GLU A 67 -19.29 -13.94 17.00
CA GLU A 67 -20.46 -13.24 17.54
C GLU A 67 -20.17 -12.65 18.93
N ALA A 68 -19.52 -13.45 19.79
CA ALA A 68 -19.19 -13.04 21.15
C ALA A 68 -18.09 -11.98 21.23
N VAL A 69 -17.22 -11.87 20.21
CA VAL A 69 -16.22 -10.80 20.09
C VAL A 69 -16.83 -9.53 19.46
N GLU A 70 -17.80 -9.67 18.55
CA GLU A 70 -18.54 -8.55 17.94
C GLU A 70 -19.46 -7.84 18.94
N GLN A 71 -20.16 -8.59 19.79
CA GLN A 71 -21.02 -8.04 20.84
C GLN A 71 -20.26 -7.37 21.98
N ASN A 72 -18.93 -7.52 22.04
CA ASN A 72 -18.11 -7.00 23.11
C ASN A 72 -17.37 -5.74 22.63
N GLU A 73 -17.87 -4.56 23.04
CA GLU A 73 -17.48 -3.21 22.58
C GLU A 73 -15.99 -2.84 22.75
N ILE A 74 -15.18 -3.71 23.35
CA ILE A 74 -13.76 -3.49 23.66
C ILE A 74 -12.82 -3.97 22.53
N CYS A 75 -13.29 -4.78 21.56
CA CYS A 75 -12.44 -5.26 20.46
C CYS A 75 -12.50 -4.35 19.22
N LYS A 76 -11.41 -3.63 18.93
CA LYS A 76 -11.30 -2.74 17.75
C LYS A 76 -11.37 -3.47 16.39
N ALA A 77 -11.18 -4.79 16.34
CA ALA A 77 -11.19 -5.59 15.10
C ALA A 77 -11.64 -7.05 15.35
N PRO A 78 -12.95 -7.28 15.50
CA PRO A 78 -13.52 -8.61 15.81
C PRO A 78 -13.17 -9.69 14.79
N LEU A 79 -13.34 -9.38 13.50
CA LEU A 79 -13.03 -10.30 12.40
C LEU A 79 -11.56 -10.73 12.36
N THR A 80 -10.63 -9.83 12.69
CA THR A 80 -9.21 -10.17 12.77
C THR A 80 -8.91 -11.10 13.93
N THR A 81 -9.50 -10.83 15.09
CA THR A 81 -9.36 -11.66 16.29
C THR A 81 -9.90 -13.08 16.07
N TYR A 82 -11.05 -13.19 15.41
CA TYR A 82 -11.64 -14.47 15.00
C TYR A 82 -10.70 -15.27 14.08
N ILE A 83 -10.18 -14.61 13.04
CA ILE A 83 -9.30 -15.29 12.06
C ILE A 83 -7.97 -15.70 12.69
N GLU A 84 -7.42 -14.88 13.59
CA GLU A 84 -6.22 -15.23 14.35
C GLU A 84 -6.44 -16.44 15.26
N ALA A 85 -7.61 -16.57 15.88
CA ALA A 85 -7.99 -17.73 16.68
C ALA A 85 -8.08 -19.02 15.83
N VAL A 86 -8.78 -18.98 14.70
CA VAL A 86 -8.90 -20.11 13.75
C VAL A 86 -7.54 -20.52 13.20
N MET A 87 -6.69 -19.55 12.83
CA MET A 87 -5.32 -19.84 12.38
C MET A 87 -4.45 -20.39 13.51
N GLY A 88 -4.57 -19.86 14.73
CA GLY A 88 -3.88 -20.36 15.91
C GLY A 88 -4.23 -21.81 16.20
N TRP A 89 -5.51 -22.16 16.12
CA TRP A 89 -6.00 -23.53 16.28
C TRP A 89 -5.38 -24.46 15.24
N ASN A 90 -5.49 -24.11 13.95
CA ASN A 90 -4.95 -24.94 12.87
C ASN A 90 -3.43 -25.07 12.92
N ARG A 91 -2.69 -24.07 13.42
CA ARG A 91 -1.24 -24.18 13.67
C ARG A 91 -0.94 -25.12 14.83
N ALA A 92 -1.74 -25.13 15.88
CA ALA A 92 -1.58 -26.07 16.99
C ALA A 92 -1.83 -27.51 16.51
N VAL A 93 -2.82 -27.74 15.64
CA VAL A 93 -3.03 -29.04 14.96
C VAL A 93 -1.76 -29.53 14.25
N ASP A 94 -1.04 -28.64 13.56
CA ASP A 94 0.17 -28.99 12.80
C ASP A 94 1.40 -29.21 13.69
N ARG A 95 1.49 -28.52 14.84
CA ARG A 95 2.73 -28.41 15.64
C ARG A 95 2.72 -29.20 16.94
N LEU A 96 1.55 -29.50 17.50
CA LEU A 96 1.42 -30.10 18.82
C LEU A 96 0.81 -31.50 18.69
N PRO A 97 1.57 -32.57 18.99
CA PRO A 97 1.10 -33.94 18.81
C PRO A 97 -0.17 -34.31 19.59
N ALA A 98 -0.28 -33.78 20.81
CA ALA A 98 -1.40 -34.00 21.72
C ALA A 98 -2.61 -33.07 21.46
N TRP A 99 -2.52 -32.17 20.47
CA TRP A 99 -3.62 -31.25 20.15
C TRP A 99 -4.73 -31.97 19.38
N PRO A 100 -6.01 -31.60 19.58
CA PRO A 100 -7.12 -32.13 18.80
C PRO A 100 -6.87 -31.97 17.29
N ARG A 101 -7.17 -32.99 16.49
CA ARG A 101 -6.83 -33.03 15.05
C ARG A 101 -7.90 -32.44 14.13
N GLN A 102 -9.03 -32.02 14.69
CA GLN A 102 -10.08 -31.33 13.97
C GLN A 102 -9.54 -29.99 13.45
N ARG A 103 -9.56 -29.77 12.13
CA ARG A 103 -9.21 -28.47 11.56
C ARG A 103 -10.46 -27.60 11.51
N LEU A 104 -10.32 -26.36 11.94
CA LEU A 104 -11.38 -25.36 11.82
C LEU A 104 -11.39 -24.81 10.40
N GLU A 105 -12.58 -24.65 9.83
CA GLU A 105 -12.72 -24.06 8.52
C GLU A 105 -12.24 -22.61 8.57
N ARG A 106 -11.29 -22.30 7.69
CA ARG A 106 -10.78 -20.95 7.58
C ARG A 106 -11.84 -20.10 6.87
N PRO A 107 -12.31 -19.01 7.49
CA PRO A 107 -13.14 -18.05 6.78
C PRO A 107 -12.33 -17.57 5.58
N SER A 108 -12.84 -17.82 4.38
CA SER A 108 -12.19 -17.29 3.20
C SER A 108 -12.32 -15.77 3.25
N ARG A 109 -11.26 -15.08 3.69
CA ARG A 109 -11.11 -13.63 3.46
C ARG A 109 -11.13 -13.30 1.97
N GLU A 110 -10.84 -14.30 1.15
CA GLU A 110 -10.89 -14.20 -0.30
C GLU A 110 -12.24 -14.76 -0.77
N ARG A 111 -13.22 -13.90 -1.02
CA ARG A 111 -13.94 -14.12 -2.28
C ARG A 111 -12.88 -13.93 -3.36
N ARG A 112 -12.14 -15.00 -3.68
CA ARG A 112 -11.03 -14.96 -4.62
C ARG A 112 -11.63 -14.63 -5.97
N VAL A 113 -11.63 -13.34 -6.28
CA VAL A 113 -12.25 -12.81 -7.48
C VAL A 113 -11.54 -13.32 -8.72
N MET A 114 -10.24 -13.61 -8.58
CA MET A 114 -9.40 -14.12 -9.65
C MET A 114 -9.31 -15.64 -9.53
N LEU A 115 -9.68 -16.32 -10.61
CA LEU A 115 -9.44 -17.74 -10.80
C LEU A 115 -7.94 -18.04 -10.73
N ARG A 116 -7.59 -19.30 -10.45
CA ARG A 116 -6.19 -19.72 -10.57
C ARG A 116 -5.78 -19.67 -12.04
N GLU A 117 -4.52 -19.36 -12.30
CA GLU A 117 -3.99 -19.31 -13.67
C GLU A 117 -4.24 -20.63 -14.42
N THR A 118 -4.09 -21.76 -13.73
CA THR A 118 -4.35 -23.11 -14.25
C THR A 118 -5.81 -23.39 -14.62
N ALA A 119 -6.75 -22.54 -14.20
CA ALA A 119 -8.16 -22.69 -14.55
C ALA A 119 -8.52 -21.97 -15.86
N HIS A 120 -7.64 -21.08 -16.36
CA HIS A 120 -7.84 -20.43 -17.65
C HIS A 120 -7.32 -21.31 -18.79
N PHE A 121 -7.86 -21.10 -20.00
CA PHE A 121 -7.35 -21.75 -21.19
C PHE A 121 -5.88 -21.36 -21.43
N PRO A 122 -4.94 -22.31 -21.67
CA PRO A 122 -3.53 -21.98 -21.84
C PRO A 122 -3.26 -21.00 -23.00
N GLY A 123 -4.00 -21.13 -24.11
CA GLY A 123 -3.90 -20.21 -25.25
C GLY A 123 -4.27 -18.77 -24.90
N PHE A 124 -5.21 -18.58 -23.98
CA PHE A 124 -5.61 -17.26 -23.51
C PHE A 124 -4.52 -16.58 -22.68
N ILE A 125 -3.85 -17.35 -21.81
CA ILE A 125 -2.71 -16.84 -21.04
C ILE A 125 -1.57 -16.45 -21.99
N ALA A 126 -1.25 -17.31 -22.97
CA ALA A 126 -0.22 -17.03 -23.96
C ALA A 126 -0.53 -15.79 -24.79
N ASP A 127 -1.79 -15.57 -25.18
CA ASP A 127 -2.21 -14.39 -25.93
C ASP A 127 -2.15 -13.10 -25.11
N ILE A 128 -2.49 -13.14 -23.81
CA ILE A 128 -2.27 -12.03 -22.88
C ILE A 128 -0.77 -11.69 -22.80
N ASP A 129 0.06 -12.70 -22.54
CA ASP A 129 1.49 -12.50 -22.32
C ASP A 129 2.18 -12.01 -23.60
N GLY A 130 1.78 -12.52 -24.77
CA GLY A 130 2.22 -12.03 -26.07
C GLY A 130 1.85 -10.56 -26.33
N TYR A 131 0.61 -10.16 -26.05
CA TYR A 131 0.18 -8.76 -26.14
C TYR A 131 1.00 -7.85 -25.21
N LEU A 132 1.27 -8.29 -23.98
CA LEU A 132 2.02 -7.49 -23.02
C LEU A 132 3.50 -7.39 -23.37
N GLU A 133 4.12 -8.46 -23.86
CA GLU A 133 5.51 -8.44 -24.34
C GLU A 133 5.66 -7.48 -25.53
N MET A 134 4.77 -7.56 -26.52
CA MET A 134 4.72 -6.61 -27.64
C MET A 134 4.59 -5.16 -27.14
N ARG A 135 3.75 -4.91 -26.13
CA ARG A 135 3.63 -3.55 -25.57
C ARG A 135 4.84 -3.09 -24.78
N MET A 136 5.61 -4.00 -24.19
CA MET A 136 6.86 -3.64 -23.52
C MET A 136 7.97 -3.36 -24.52
N ARG A 137 7.98 -4.10 -25.64
CA ARG A 137 9.01 -4.05 -26.68
C ARG A 137 8.34 -3.95 -28.06
N PRO A 138 7.70 -2.82 -28.38
CA PRO A 138 7.06 -2.67 -29.67
C PRO A 138 8.12 -2.63 -30.77
N ASP A 139 7.79 -3.21 -31.93
CA ASP A 139 8.60 -3.04 -33.13
C ASP A 139 8.58 -1.55 -33.53
N LEU A 140 9.75 -0.92 -33.51
CA LEU A 140 9.91 0.50 -33.80
C LEU A 140 9.75 0.82 -35.29
N LEU A 141 9.84 -0.19 -36.16
CA LEU A 141 9.75 -0.05 -37.61
C LEU A 141 8.38 -0.46 -38.17
N ALA A 142 7.49 -0.97 -37.31
CA ALA A 142 6.13 -1.32 -37.69
C ALA A 142 5.34 -0.06 -38.08
N LEU A 143 4.87 -0.02 -39.33
CA LEU A 143 4.14 1.12 -39.91
C LEU A 143 2.79 1.40 -39.23
N ASP A 144 2.30 0.44 -38.45
CA ASP A 144 1.01 0.43 -37.76
C ASP A 144 1.15 0.49 -36.22
N ALA A 145 2.35 0.79 -35.69
CA ALA A 145 2.61 0.91 -34.26
C ALA A 145 1.87 2.11 -33.62
N THR A 146 0.62 1.89 -33.24
CA THR A 146 -0.25 2.93 -32.63
C THR A 146 -0.15 3.00 -31.11
N LEU A 147 0.38 1.97 -30.45
CA LEU A 147 0.41 1.87 -28.98
C LEU A 147 1.75 2.31 -28.40
N ARG A 148 1.68 3.14 -27.36
CA ARG A 148 2.87 3.54 -26.60
C ARG A 148 3.46 2.38 -25.79
N PRO A 149 4.80 2.26 -25.74
CA PRO A 149 5.48 1.27 -24.90
C PRO A 149 5.07 1.38 -23.43
N ILE A 150 5.08 0.25 -22.72
CA ILE A 150 4.81 0.19 -21.29
C ILE A 150 5.97 -0.40 -20.51
N THR A 151 6.06 -0.05 -19.23
CA THR A 151 7.04 -0.65 -18.31
C THR A 151 6.61 -2.05 -17.86
N ALA A 152 7.56 -2.88 -17.42
CA ALA A 152 7.28 -4.20 -16.85
C ALA A 152 6.27 -4.16 -15.68
N SER A 153 6.32 -3.11 -14.84
CA SER A 153 5.35 -2.93 -13.75
C SER A 153 3.92 -2.68 -14.27
N SER A 154 3.80 -1.93 -15.37
CA SER A 154 2.51 -1.67 -16.02
C SER A 154 1.98 -2.94 -16.69
N ALA A 155 2.86 -3.72 -17.34
CA ALA A 155 2.50 -5.02 -17.90
C ALA A 155 2.00 -5.99 -16.82
N ALA A 156 2.70 -6.13 -15.70
CA ALA A 156 2.25 -6.94 -14.57
C ALA A 156 0.88 -6.50 -14.01
N THR A 157 0.65 -5.18 -13.95
CA THR A 157 -0.64 -4.62 -13.53
C THR A 157 -1.75 -4.97 -14.53
N TYR A 158 -1.50 -4.79 -15.83
CA TYR A 158 -2.47 -5.13 -16.87
C TYR A 158 -2.74 -6.62 -16.94
N ARG A 159 -1.73 -7.49 -16.80
CA ARG A 159 -1.91 -8.94 -16.68
C ARG A 159 -2.88 -9.29 -15.55
N TYR A 160 -2.63 -8.74 -14.36
CA TYR A 160 -3.52 -8.94 -13.21
C TYR A 160 -4.94 -8.42 -13.48
N MET A 161 -5.08 -7.23 -14.07
CA MET A 161 -6.39 -6.66 -14.41
C MET A 161 -7.15 -7.54 -15.40
N LEU A 162 -6.48 -8.07 -16.42
CA LEU A 162 -7.09 -8.91 -17.46
C LEU A 162 -7.53 -10.26 -16.91
N LEU A 163 -6.68 -10.94 -16.13
CA LEU A 163 -7.06 -12.23 -15.52
C LEU A 163 -8.18 -12.08 -14.49
N ARG A 164 -8.13 -11.01 -13.69
CA ARG A 164 -9.22 -10.67 -12.77
C ARG A 164 -10.51 -10.34 -13.52
N PHE A 165 -10.43 -9.64 -14.64
CA PHE A 165 -11.60 -9.34 -15.46
C PHE A 165 -12.18 -10.61 -16.11
N ALA A 166 -11.34 -11.48 -16.68
CA ALA A 166 -11.77 -12.77 -17.21
C ALA A 166 -12.52 -13.60 -16.16
N SER A 167 -12.04 -13.56 -14.91
CA SER A 167 -12.72 -14.23 -13.80
C SER A 167 -14.10 -13.63 -13.49
N HIS A 168 -14.28 -12.32 -13.64
CA HIS A 168 -15.61 -11.68 -13.56
C HIS A 168 -16.54 -12.10 -14.71
N VAL A 169 -16.00 -12.30 -15.91
CA VAL A 169 -16.75 -12.79 -17.07
C VAL A 169 -17.22 -14.24 -16.83
N VAL A 170 -16.35 -15.10 -16.27
CA VAL A 170 -16.71 -16.47 -15.90
C VAL A 170 -17.74 -16.51 -14.79
N GLU A 171 -17.57 -15.71 -13.73
CA GLU A 171 -18.58 -15.58 -12.67
C GLU A 171 -19.94 -15.07 -13.17
N ALA A 172 -19.96 -14.35 -14.30
CA ALA A 172 -21.18 -13.88 -14.95
C ALA A 172 -21.83 -14.93 -15.88
N GLY A 173 -21.37 -16.18 -15.84
CA GLY A 173 -21.96 -17.32 -16.53
C GLY A 173 -21.41 -17.60 -17.93
N VAL A 174 -20.23 -17.07 -18.27
CA VAL A 174 -19.53 -17.46 -19.50
C VAL A 174 -18.61 -18.65 -19.19
N PRO A 175 -18.72 -19.79 -19.89
CA PRO A 175 -17.81 -20.91 -19.70
C PRO A 175 -16.35 -20.50 -19.88
N VAL A 176 -15.45 -21.06 -19.08
CA VAL A 176 -14.03 -20.68 -19.16
C VAL A 176 -13.38 -21.18 -20.45
N GLU A 177 -13.94 -22.25 -21.01
CA GLU A 177 -13.56 -22.89 -22.27
C GLU A 177 -13.85 -22.01 -23.48
N GLU A 178 -14.75 -21.05 -23.35
CA GLU A 178 -15.07 -20.07 -24.40
C GLU A 178 -14.11 -18.87 -24.43
N LEU A 179 -13.26 -18.71 -23.41
CA LEU A 179 -12.30 -17.61 -23.32
C LEU A 179 -10.92 -18.11 -23.74
N ILE A 180 -10.73 -18.27 -25.06
CA ILE A 180 -9.48 -18.81 -25.63
C ILE A 180 -8.48 -17.72 -26.06
N SER A 181 -8.94 -16.46 -26.24
CA SER A 181 -8.12 -15.34 -26.72
C SER A 181 -8.49 -13.99 -26.09
N LEU A 182 -7.69 -12.95 -26.32
CA LEU A 182 -8.04 -11.57 -25.95
C LEU A 182 -9.23 -11.04 -26.75
N GLU A 183 -9.39 -11.46 -28.02
CA GLU A 183 -10.54 -11.08 -28.86
C GLU A 183 -11.85 -11.58 -28.25
N ASP A 184 -11.84 -12.82 -27.76
CA ASP A 184 -12.94 -13.40 -27.00
C ASP A 184 -13.29 -12.58 -25.76
N LEU A 185 -12.28 -12.12 -25.02
CA LEU A 185 -12.48 -11.34 -23.81
C LEU A 185 -13.07 -9.96 -24.10
N VAL A 186 -12.65 -9.31 -25.20
CA VAL A 186 -13.09 -7.96 -25.55
C VAL A 186 -14.38 -7.91 -26.37
N ALA A 187 -15.00 -9.05 -26.67
CA ALA A 187 -16.32 -9.11 -27.30
C ALA A 187 -17.36 -8.31 -26.48
N PRO A 188 -18.16 -7.41 -27.09
CA PRO A 188 -19.03 -6.48 -26.36
C PRO A 188 -19.95 -7.14 -25.32
N ALA A 189 -20.55 -8.28 -25.67
CA ALA A 189 -21.44 -9.01 -24.76
C ALA A 189 -20.72 -9.53 -23.51
N ARG A 190 -19.49 -10.04 -23.67
CA ARG A 190 -18.67 -10.54 -22.55
C ARG A 190 -18.13 -9.40 -21.71
N VAL A 191 -17.70 -8.30 -22.36
CA VAL A 191 -17.28 -7.08 -21.67
C VAL A 191 -18.41 -6.52 -20.80
N GLU A 192 -19.62 -6.42 -21.35
CA GLU A 192 -20.79 -5.96 -20.62
C GLU A 192 -21.08 -6.83 -19.39
N ARG A 193 -21.12 -8.16 -19.56
CA ARG A 193 -21.35 -9.11 -18.45
C ARG A 193 -20.30 -8.96 -17.35
N GLY A 194 -19.02 -8.89 -17.71
CA GLY A 194 -17.93 -8.71 -16.76
C GLY A 194 -18.02 -7.38 -16.00
N LEU A 195 -18.31 -6.27 -16.70
CA LEU A 195 -18.45 -4.94 -16.08
C LEU A 195 -19.67 -4.86 -15.17
N ARG A 196 -20.82 -5.45 -15.56
CA ARG A 196 -22.00 -5.57 -14.70
C ARG A 196 -21.67 -6.33 -13.42
N ARG A 197 -20.94 -7.45 -13.53
CA ARG A 197 -20.49 -8.21 -12.36
C ARG A 197 -19.57 -7.40 -11.44
N MET A 198 -18.68 -6.58 -12.00
CA MET A 198 -17.86 -5.66 -11.20
C MET A 198 -18.71 -4.60 -10.46
N LEU A 199 -19.74 -4.07 -11.12
CA LEU A 199 -20.66 -3.09 -10.54
C LEU A 199 -21.51 -3.70 -9.42
N GLU A 200 -22.08 -4.89 -9.60
CA GLU A 200 -22.85 -5.59 -8.56
C GLU A 200 -22.04 -5.72 -7.27
N ARG A 201 -20.76 -6.09 -7.39
CA ARG A 201 -19.86 -6.29 -6.25
C ARG A 201 -19.47 -4.99 -5.54
N THR A 202 -19.68 -3.85 -6.19
CA THR A 202 -19.44 -2.51 -5.63
C THR A 202 -20.75 -1.81 -5.22
N GLY A 203 -21.87 -2.54 -5.22
CA GLY A 203 -23.19 -1.99 -4.90
C GLY A 203 -23.68 -0.98 -5.94
N GLY A 204 -23.32 -1.19 -7.21
CA GLY A 204 -23.70 -0.34 -8.34
C GLY A 204 -22.85 0.94 -8.50
N LYS A 205 -21.82 1.14 -7.67
CA LYS A 205 -20.98 2.34 -7.72
C LYS A 205 -19.77 2.14 -8.63
N THR A 206 -19.56 3.04 -9.58
CA THR A 206 -18.30 3.07 -10.35
C THR A 206 -17.10 3.42 -9.45
N GLY A 207 -15.90 3.06 -9.89
CA GLY A 207 -14.64 3.37 -9.21
C GLY A 207 -13.45 3.26 -10.15
N PRO A 208 -12.25 3.75 -9.73
CA PRO A 208 -11.07 3.80 -10.60
C PRO A 208 -10.74 2.45 -11.23
N SER A 209 -10.84 1.35 -10.48
CA SER A 209 -10.58 0.00 -11.01
C SER A 209 -11.51 -0.38 -12.16
N ILE A 210 -12.81 -0.03 -12.10
CA ILE A 210 -13.77 -0.36 -13.15
C ILE A 210 -13.49 0.50 -14.39
N SER A 211 -13.26 1.80 -14.17
CA SER A 211 -12.94 2.76 -15.23
C SER A 211 -11.64 2.40 -15.97
N ASP A 212 -10.58 2.06 -15.24
CA ASP A 212 -9.29 1.67 -15.80
C ASP A 212 -9.39 0.33 -16.56
N THR A 213 -10.16 -0.64 -16.05
CA THR A 213 -10.45 -1.89 -16.76
C THR A 213 -11.19 -1.63 -18.06
N ALA A 214 -12.27 -0.84 -18.06
CA ALA A 214 -13.02 -0.51 -19.28
C ALA A 214 -12.14 0.20 -20.33
N ARG A 215 -11.24 1.09 -19.89
CA ARG A 215 -10.27 1.77 -20.77
C ARG A 215 -9.26 0.79 -21.38
N LEU A 216 -8.73 -0.13 -20.57
CA LEU A 216 -7.77 -1.14 -21.05
C LEU A 216 -8.43 -2.05 -22.10
N LEU A 217 -9.65 -2.51 -21.85
CA LEU A 217 -10.40 -3.37 -22.78
C LEU A 217 -10.66 -2.66 -24.12
N LEU A 218 -11.05 -1.38 -24.10
CA LEU A 218 -11.21 -0.59 -25.33
C LEU A 218 -9.87 -0.44 -26.08
N THR A 219 -8.77 -0.25 -25.36
CA THR A 219 -7.43 -0.14 -25.98
C THR A 219 -7.04 -1.45 -26.67
N ILE A 220 -7.32 -2.60 -26.05
CA ILE A 220 -7.09 -3.92 -26.64
C ILE A 220 -7.99 -4.14 -27.86
N ALA A 221 -9.28 -3.82 -27.74
CA ALA A 221 -10.23 -3.94 -28.86
C ALA A 221 -9.81 -3.10 -30.07
N ALA A 222 -9.32 -1.88 -29.85
CA ALA A 222 -8.79 -1.03 -30.91
C ALA A 222 -7.54 -1.64 -31.56
N HIS A 223 -6.63 -2.18 -30.76
CA HIS A 223 -5.40 -2.80 -31.26
C HIS A 223 -5.65 -4.09 -32.05
N ARG A 224 -6.63 -4.91 -31.63
CA ARG A 224 -7.05 -6.13 -32.34
C ARG A 224 -7.89 -5.84 -33.60
N GLY A 225 -8.11 -4.58 -33.95
CA GLY A 225 -8.85 -4.22 -35.16
C GLY A 225 -10.34 -4.61 -35.12
N LEU A 226 -10.95 -4.67 -33.93
CA LEU A 226 -12.38 -4.99 -33.83
C LEU A 226 -13.23 -4.00 -34.66
N PRO A 227 -14.39 -4.45 -35.20
CA PRO A 227 -15.27 -3.58 -35.98
C PRO A 227 -15.64 -2.29 -35.23
N GLU A 228 -15.80 -1.19 -35.97
CA GLU A 228 -16.13 0.13 -35.42
C GLU A 228 -17.39 0.10 -34.53
N THR A 229 -18.37 -0.72 -34.88
CA THR A 229 -19.60 -0.93 -34.11
C THR A 229 -19.30 -1.49 -32.71
N GLN A 230 -18.39 -2.46 -32.60
CA GLN A 230 -17.98 -3.05 -31.33
C GLN A 230 -17.13 -2.08 -30.51
N ARG A 231 -16.18 -1.39 -31.15
CA ARG A 231 -15.34 -0.37 -30.50
C ARG A 231 -16.19 0.79 -29.94
N THR A 232 -17.22 1.22 -30.68
CA THR A 232 -18.19 2.22 -30.22
C THR A 232 -18.97 1.75 -29.00
N ALA A 233 -19.38 0.48 -28.94
CA ALA A 233 -20.06 -0.09 -27.77
C ALA A 233 -19.16 -0.05 -26.52
N LEU A 234 -17.90 -0.48 -26.64
CA LEU A 234 -16.93 -0.42 -25.54
C LEU A 234 -16.60 1.02 -25.13
N ALA A 235 -16.53 1.96 -26.08
CA ALA A 235 -16.36 3.37 -25.79
C ALA A 235 -17.51 3.92 -24.93
N ARG A 236 -18.76 3.57 -25.26
CA ARG A 236 -19.93 3.93 -24.45
C ARG A 236 -19.84 3.36 -23.02
N PHE A 237 -19.37 2.13 -22.85
CA PHE A 237 -19.14 1.57 -21.51
C PHE A 237 -18.07 2.34 -20.75
N LYS A 238 -16.92 2.61 -21.38
CA LYS A 238 -15.82 3.40 -20.82
C LYS A 238 -16.31 4.77 -20.34
N ASP A 239 -17.12 5.46 -21.14
CA ASP A 239 -17.60 6.80 -20.85
C ASP A 239 -18.63 6.80 -19.72
N ARG A 240 -19.57 5.85 -19.70
CA ARG A 240 -20.56 5.72 -18.61
C ARG A 240 -19.93 5.31 -17.28
N LEU A 241 -18.83 4.57 -17.33
CA LEU A 241 -18.10 4.12 -16.15
C LEU A 241 -16.96 5.06 -15.78
N ALA A 242 -16.77 6.15 -16.52
CA ALA A 242 -15.73 7.12 -16.25
C ALA A 242 -15.93 7.71 -14.86
N VAL A 243 -14.90 7.60 -14.02
CA VAL A 243 -14.88 8.34 -12.76
C VAL A 243 -14.38 9.74 -13.08
N HIS A 244 -15.31 10.68 -13.21
CA HIS A 244 -15.00 12.10 -13.23
C HIS A 244 -14.61 12.52 -11.81
N GLY A 245 -13.33 12.39 -11.47
CA GLY A 245 -12.81 13.04 -10.27
C GLY A 245 -13.05 14.54 -10.40
N THR A 246 -13.44 15.21 -9.31
CA THR A 246 -13.68 16.66 -9.24
C THR A 246 -12.42 17.52 -9.46
N GLY A 247 -11.34 16.95 -10.03
CA GLY A 247 -9.99 17.43 -9.80
C GLY A 247 -9.61 17.32 -8.31
N GLY A 248 -8.33 17.48 -8.02
CA GLY A 248 -7.88 17.62 -6.64
C GLY A 248 -7.35 16.36 -5.98
N MET A 249 -6.61 16.60 -4.90
CA MET A 249 -6.17 15.57 -3.97
C MET A 249 -7.35 14.90 -3.26
N THR A 250 -7.26 13.58 -3.06
CA THR A 250 -8.27 12.79 -2.32
C THR A 250 -8.55 13.38 -0.93
N THR A 251 -9.81 13.27 -0.46
CA THR A 251 -10.22 13.72 0.88
C THR A 251 -9.31 13.17 1.98
N LYS A 252 -8.95 11.89 1.89
CA LYS A 252 -8.03 11.22 2.81
C LYS A 252 -6.66 11.89 2.90
N ASN A 253 -6.06 12.25 1.76
CA ASN A 253 -4.76 12.94 1.78
C ASN A 253 -4.92 14.39 2.26
N ARG A 254 -6.03 15.05 1.92
CA ARG A 254 -6.36 16.41 2.39
C ARG A 254 -6.47 16.48 3.90
N ASP A 255 -7.21 15.56 4.51
CA ASP A 255 -7.39 15.52 5.97
C ASP A 255 -6.06 15.25 6.69
N ARG A 256 -5.21 14.40 6.12
CA ARG A 256 -3.87 14.14 6.66
C ARG A 256 -2.93 15.34 6.56
N LEU A 257 -3.00 16.13 5.47
CA LEU A 257 -2.28 17.40 5.40
C LEU A 257 -2.84 18.41 6.42
N ARG A 258 -4.16 18.46 6.61
CA ARG A 258 -4.77 19.36 7.61
C ARG A 258 -4.25 19.08 9.02
N ALA A 259 -4.01 17.81 9.37
CA ALA A 259 -3.41 17.44 10.65
C ALA A 259 -1.99 18.01 10.86
N LEU A 260 -1.24 18.27 9.79
CA LEU A 260 0.09 18.90 9.88
C LEU A 260 0.02 20.40 10.21
N ARG A 261 -1.11 21.05 9.92
CA ARG A 261 -1.34 22.47 10.24
C ARG A 261 -1.63 22.70 11.74
N ALA A 262 -1.86 21.64 12.52
CA ALA A 262 -2.02 21.77 13.96
C ALA A 262 -0.73 22.27 14.63
N THR A 263 -0.88 23.06 15.69
CA THR A 263 0.22 23.77 16.36
C THR A 263 1.38 22.84 16.70
N GLY A 264 2.56 23.16 16.18
CA GLY A 264 3.81 22.43 16.45
C GLY A 264 3.97 21.08 15.75
N VAL A 265 2.95 20.50 15.11
CA VAL A 265 3.04 19.18 14.46
C VAL A 265 4.04 19.20 13.31
N LEU A 266 3.92 20.16 12.39
CA LEU A 266 4.87 20.32 11.29
C LEU A 266 6.30 20.52 11.80
N ARG A 267 6.50 21.37 12.83
CA ARG A 267 7.82 21.62 13.41
C ARG A 267 8.46 20.33 13.97
N ARG A 268 7.68 19.47 14.64
CA ARG A 268 8.19 18.17 15.12
C ARG A 268 8.56 17.26 13.97
N LEU A 269 7.77 17.22 12.90
CA LEU A 269 8.10 16.42 11.70
C LEU A 269 9.39 16.92 11.04
N LEU A 270 9.56 18.24 10.89
CA LEU A 270 10.74 18.82 10.25
C LEU A 270 12.04 18.54 11.02
N ARG A 271 11.97 18.45 12.37
CA ARG A 271 13.14 18.15 13.24
C ARG A 271 13.33 16.66 13.55
N LEU A 272 12.42 15.81 13.07
CA LEU A 272 12.41 14.40 13.39
C LEU A 272 13.70 13.68 12.95
N PRO A 273 14.25 13.92 11.74
CA PRO A 273 15.46 13.25 11.29
C PRO A 273 16.65 13.45 12.24
N GLU A 274 16.93 14.69 12.64
CA GLU A 274 18.04 15.04 13.52
C GLU A 274 17.86 14.41 14.91
N GLN A 275 16.66 14.55 15.48
CA GLN A 275 16.30 13.96 16.77
C GLN A 275 16.48 12.44 16.80
N MET A 276 16.24 11.76 15.68
CA MET A 276 16.45 10.32 15.57
C MET A 276 17.93 9.96 15.43
N MET A 277 18.71 10.80 14.74
CA MET A 277 20.15 10.59 14.53
C MET A 277 20.98 10.85 15.80
N GLU A 278 20.52 11.71 16.70
CA GLU A 278 21.15 11.98 18.01
C GLU A 278 21.03 10.81 19.00
N ARG A 279 20.10 9.87 18.78
CA ARG A 279 19.90 8.75 19.69
C ARG A 279 21.13 7.82 19.67
N PRO A 280 21.63 7.40 20.86
CA PRO A 280 22.76 6.47 20.92
C PRO A 280 22.36 5.11 20.32
N LEU A 281 23.33 4.39 19.75
CA LEU A 281 23.08 3.06 19.19
C LEU A 281 22.62 2.03 20.25
N GLY A 282 23.08 2.21 21.49
CA GLY A 282 22.76 1.34 22.61
C GLY A 282 23.13 -0.13 22.38
N GLU A 283 22.53 -1.01 23.18
CA GLU A 283 22.73 -2.47 23.10
C GLU A 283 22.14 -3.06 21.80
N HIS A 284 21.01 -2.54 21.33
CA HIS A 284 20.32 -3.02 20.13
C HIS A 284 20.77 -2.29 18.84
N ARG A 285 22.06 -2.37 18.51
CA ARG A 285 22.70 -1.63 17.41
C ARG A 285 21.98 -1.76 16.06
N THR A 286 21.60 -2.96 15.64
CA THR A 286 20.89 -3.19 14.36
C THR A 286 19.59 -2.41 14.30
N ARG A 287 18.80 -2.39 15.39
CA ARG A 287 17.53 -1.65 15.44
C ARG A 287 17.76 -0.15 15.39
N ALA A 288 18.80 0.35 16.08
CA ALA A 288 19.17 1.76 16.06
C ALA A 288 19.65 2.20 14.67
N LEU A 289 20.50 1.41 14.00
CA LEU A 289 20.95 1.70 12.63
C LEU A 289 19.77 1.69 11.63
N ARG A 290 18.79 0.79 11.77
CA ARG A 290 17.55 0.83 10.96
C ARG A 290 16.70 2.06 11.28
N ALA A 291 16.70 2.55 12.51
CA ALA A 291 16.05 3.82 12.83
C ALA A 291 16.76 5.01 12.17
N ARG A 292 18.11 4.99 12.10
CA ARG A 292 18.88 6.00 11.35
C ARG A 292 18.57 5.97 9.84
N GLU A 293 18.43 4.79 9.24
CA GLU A 293 17.92 4.68 7.86
C GLU A 293 16.54 5.32 7.71
N ASP A 294 15.61 5.06 8.64
CA ASP A 294 14.28 5.69 8.60
C ASP A 294 14.39 7.23 8.70
N ALA A 295 15.29 7.74 9.55
CA ALA A 295 15.55 9.17 9.72
C ALA A 295 16.06 9.82 8.43
N ILE A 296 17.06 9.21 7.79
CA ILE A 296 17.62 9.67 6.52
C ILE A 296 16.56 9.62 5.42
N ALA A 297 15.77 8.56 5.36
CA ALA A 297 14.68 8.45 4.38
C ALA A 297 13.63 9.56 4.55
N ILE A 298 13.26 9.89 5.80
CA ILE A 298 12.37 11.01 6.11
C ILE A 298 13.03 12.35 5.73
N GLY A 299 14.31 12.55 6.10
CA GLY A 299 15.07 13.75 5.76
C GLY A 299 15.14 13.98 4.25
N ILE A 300 15.48 12.95 3.48
CA ILE A 300 15.45 13.01 2.01
C ILE A 300 14.05 13.39 1.52
N LEU A 301 12.98 12.77 2.01
CA LEU A 301 11.62 13.08 1.54
C LEU A 301 11.13 14.49 1.91
N LEU A 302 11.69 15.12 2.95
CA LEU A 302 11.39 16.50 3.33
C LEU A 302 12.01 17.52 2.36
N TYR A 303 13.22 17.27 1.88
CA TYR A 303 13.95 18.18 0.97
C TYR A 303 13.82 17.80 -0.50
N CYS A 304 13.68 16.51 -0.78
CA CYS A 304 13.60 15.93 -2.12
C CYS A 304 12.34 15.06 -2.15
N PRO A 305 11.19 15.57 -2.65
CA PRO A 305 9.92 14.85 -2.66
C PRO A 305 9.91 13.70 -3.68
N LEU A 306 10.80 12.73 -3.53
CA LEU A 306 11.00 11.58 -4.41
C LEU A 306 9.81 10.63 -4.35
N ARG A 307 9.63 9.84 -5.42
CA ARG A 307 8.76 8.66 -5.33
C ARG A 307 9.47 7.61 -4.49
N VAL A 308 8.72 6.86 -3.66
CA VAL A 308 9.30 5.85 -2.78
C VAL A 308 10.04 4.74 -3.53
N SER A 309 9.62 4.45 -4.78
CA SER A 309 10.36 3.55 -5.68
C SER A 309 11.79 4.03 -5.87
N ASN A 310 11.95 5.30 -6.24
CA ASN A 310 13.25 5.93 -6.50
C ASN A 310 14.07 6.05 -5.22
N LEU A 311 13.43 6.42 -4.10
CA LEU A 311 14.09 6.48 -2.79
C LEU A 311 14.66 5.12 -2.40
N SER A 312 13.89 4.04 -2.59
CA SER A 312 14.29 2.69 -2.17
C SER A 312 15.47 2.12 -2.97
N THR A 313 15.68 2.59 -4.20
CA THR A 313 16.72 2.13 -5.11
C THR A 313 17.93 3.06 -5.18
N LEU A 314 18.04 4.04 -4.27
CA LEU A 314 19.21 4.93 -4.25
C LEU A 314 20.50 4.14 -4.01
N GLU A 315 21.51 4.43 -4.82
CA GLU A 315 22.84 3.81 -4.83
C GLU A 315 23.85 4.93 -4.68
N PHE A 316 24.85 4.78 -3.81
CA PHE A 316 25.76 5.90 -3.55
C PHE A 316 26.64 6.23 -4.75
N ASP A 317 27.18 5.24 -5.46
CA ASP A 317 28.09 5.49 -6.60
C ASP A 317 27.37 6.05 -7.83
N ARG A 318 26.08 5.72 -7.97
CA ARG A 318 25.28 6.05 -9.16
C ARG A 318 24.38 7.26 -8.99
N HIS A 319 23.80 7.42 -7.80
CA HIS A 319 22.75 8.41 -7.55
C HIS A 319 23.20 9.54 -6.61
N LEU A 320 24.26 9.35 -5.80
CA LEU A 320 24.76 10.37 -4.87
C LEU A 320 26.03 11.02 -5.41
N HIS A 321 25.86 12.12 -6.14
CA HIS A 321 26.98 12.85 -6.75
C HIS A 321 27.61 13.83 -5.76
N ARG A 322 28.93 13.88 -5.70
CA ARG A 322 29.70 14.78 -4.81
C ARG A 322 30.65 15.66 -5.61
N PRO A 323 30.19 16.82 -6.12
CA PRO A 323 31.04 17.73 -6.90
C PRO A 323 32.08 18.48 -6.05
N GLY A 324 31.91 18.52 -4.72
CA GLY A 324 32.81 19.21 -3.81
C GLY A 324 32.65 18.75 -2.35
N LYS A 325 33.53 19.24 -1.46
CA LYS A 325 33.55 18.86 -0.04
C LYS A 325 32.26 19.34 0.64
N GLY A 326 31.48 18.40 1.18
CA GLY A 326 30.22 18.68 1.89
C GLY A 326 29.00 18.92 0.99
N GLN A 327 29.18 18.91 -0.34
CA GLN A 327 28.08 18.98 -1.30
C GLN A 327 27.69 17.57 -1.75
N MET A 328 26.39 17.29 -1.79
CA MET A 328 25.85 16.04 -2.31
C MET A 328 24.57 16.32 -3.09
N PHE A 329 24.47 15.75 -4.28
CA PHE A 329 23.29 15.81 -5.13
C PHE A 329 22.69 14.42 -5.25
N ILE A 330 21.37 14.33 -5.17
CA ILE A 330 20.62 13.16 -5.65
C ILE A 330 20.32 13.38 -7.12
N VAL A 331 20.95 12.60 -7.98
CA VAL A 331 20.71 12.62 -9.43
C VAL A 331 20.08 11.29 -9.83
N ILE A 332 18.92 11.34 -10.47
CA ILE A 332 18.22 10.17 -10.97
C ILE A 332 17.97 10.36 -12.46
N PRO A 333 18.52 9.49 -13.32
CA PRO A 333 18.40 9.67 -14.76
C PRO A 333 16.96 9.45 -15.24
N ALA A 334 16.63 10.02 -16.39
CA ALA A 334 15.27 10.08 -16.92
C ALA A 334 14.60 8.70 -16.98
N HIS A 335 15.30 7.67 -17.46
CA HIS A 335 14.77 6.32 -17.67
C HIS A 335 14.38 5.60 -16.36
N GLU A 336 14.87 6.06 -15.22
CA GLU A 336 14.49 5.54 -13.89
C GLU A 336 13.30 6.26 -13.26
N VAL A 337 12.86 7.36 -13.87
CA VAL A 337 11.75 8.17 -13.38
C VAL A 337 10.51 7.84 -14.20
N LYS A 338 9.39 7.57 -13.52
CA LYS A 338 8.09 7.23 -14.15
C LYS A 338 7.67 8.15 -15.30
N ASN A 339 8.08 9.41 -15.29
CA ASN A 339 7.70 10.42 -16.27
C ASN A 339 8.80 10.70 -17.31
N ASN A 340 9.86 9.88 -17.35
CA ASN A 340 11.03 10.02 -18.19
C ASN A 340 11.67 11.42 -18.14
N ARG A 341 11.79 11.96 -16.93
CA ARG A 341 12.43 13.27 -16.68
C ARG A 341 13.48 13.11 -15.59
N PRO A 342 14.71 13.58 -15.82
CA PRO A 342 15.75 13.48 -14.81
C PRO A 342 15.33 14.27 -13.57
N LEU A 343 15.77 13.79 -12.41
CA LEU A 343 15.59 14.48 -11.15
C LEU A 343 16.96 14.82 -10.59
N GLU A 344 17.11 16.05 -10.13
CA GLU A 344 18.33 16.54 -9.52
C GLU A 344 17.96 17.39 -8.32
N PHE A 345 18.52 17.04 -7.16
CA PHE A 345 18.29 17.76 -5.91
C PHE A 345 19.59 17.91 -5.15
N GLU A 346 19.92 19.13 -4.74
CA GLU A 346 20.99 19.37 -3.79
C GLU A 346 20.52 19.02 -2.37
N LEU A 347 21.34 18.25 -1.64
CA LEU A 347 21.06 17.91 -0.25
C LEU A 347 21.64 18.96 0.69
N PRO A 348 20.88 19.40 1.70
CA PRO A 348 21.40 20.28 2.74
C PRO A 348 22.60 19.67 3.49
N PRO A 349 23.60 20.47 3.90
CA PRO A 349 24.81 19.95 4.56
C PRO A 349 24.56 19.08 5.80
N HIS A 350 23.54 19.40 6.60
CA HIS A 350 23.19 18.60 7.77
C HIS A 350 22.71 17.19 7.39
N LEU A 351 21.94 17.05 6.30
CA LEU A 351 21.48 15.76 5.79
C LEU A 351 22.64 14.95 5.19
N VAL A 352 23.58 15.62 4.51
CA VAL A 352 24.83 14.99 4.04
C VAL A 352 25.60 14.39 5.23
N ALA A 353 25.78 15.16 6.31
CA ALA A 353 26.46 14.68 7.51
C ALA A 353 25.75 13.48 8.17
N MET A 354 24.40 13.44 8.15
CA MET A 354 23.63 12.30 8.63
C MET A 354 23.87 11.05 7.77
N ILE A 355 23.88 11.21 6.45
CA ILE A 355 24.15 10.12 5.49
C ILE A 355 25.56 9.57 5.71
N ASP A 356 26.57 10.44 5.75
CA ASP A 356 27.97 10.05 5.92
C ASP A 356 28.19 9.27 7.23
N ARG A 357 27.62 9.76 8.34
CA ARG A 357 27.66 9.07 9.64
C ARG A 357 27.03 7.68 9.56
N HIS A 358 25.90 7.55 8.88
CA HIS A 358 25.24 6.26 8.75
C HIS A 358 26.02 5.29 7.87
N LEU A 359 26.56 5.75 6.74
CA LEU A 359 27.36 4.93 5.84
C LEU A 359 28.63 4.38 6.52
N ALA A 360 29.26 5.17 7.39
CA ALA A 360 30.45 4.75 8.14
C ALA A 360 30.18 3.65 9.17
N GLU A 361 28.97 3.57 9.75
CA GLU A 361 28.68 2.68 10.89
C GLU A 361 27.78 1.48 10.54
N ARG A 362 27.16 1.47 9.35
CA ARG A 362 26.15 0.45 9.00
C ARG A 362 26.75 -0.92 8.68
N ALA A 363 27.95 -0.98 8.11
CA ALA A 363 28.60 -2.22 7.71
C ALA A 363 29.53 -2.73 8.84
N PRO A 364 29.65 -4.05 9.06
CA PRO A 364 28.95 -5.13 8.37
C PRO A 364 27.56 -5.47 8.98
N LEU A 365 27.09 -4.69 9.97
CA LEU A 365 25.92 -5.05 10.78
C LEU A 365 24.58 -5.07 10.01
N LEU A 366 24.36 -4.16 9.07
CA LEU A 366 23.12 -4.06 8.29
C LEU A 366 23.23 -4.69 6.90
N CYS A 367 24.44 -4.72 6.35
CA CYS A 367 24.73 -5.14 5.00
C CYS A 367 26.22 -5.50 4.86
N ALA A 368 26.56 -6.19 3.78
CA ALA A 368 27.96 -6.43 3.42
C ALA A 368 28.72 -5.10 3.19
N PRO A 369 30.05 -5.08 3.40
CA PRO A 369 30.88 -3.89 3.20
C PRO A 369 30.80 -3.28 1.79
N ASP A 370 30.55 -4.09 0.77
CA ASP A 370 30.42 -3.71 -0.65
C ASP A 370 28.98 -3.33 -1.06
N CYS A 371 28.05 -3.25 -0.10
CA CYS A 371 26.65 -2.96 -0.39
C CYS A 371 26.46 -1.53 -0.92
N ARG A 372 26.04 -1.41 -2.18
CA ARG A 372 25.91 -0.14 -2.94
C ARG A 372 24.68 0.71 -2.58
N TYR A 373 23.67 0.10 -1.98
CA TYR A 373 22.38 0.74 -1.74
C TYR A 373 22.40 1.61 -0.49
N LEU A 374 21.75 2.77 -0.52
CA LEU A 374 21.57 3.61 0.68
C LEU A 374 20.68 2.90 1.70
N PHE A 375 19.65 2.18 1.24
CA PHE A 375 18.71 1.42 2.05
C PHE A 375 18.73 -0.07 1.71
N PRO A 376 19.65 -0.87 2.29
CA PRO A 376 19.76 -2.29 1.99
C PRO A 376 18.60 -3.12 2.52
N ALA A 377 18.20 -4.14 1.78
CA ALA A 377 17.30 -5.18 2.26
C ALA A 377 17.93 -5.99 3.40
N ALA A 378 17.11 -6.52 4.30
CA ALA A 378 17.60 -7.26 5.47
C ALA A 378 18.04 -8.70 5.17
N ARG A 379 17.57 -9.28 4.05
CA ARG A 379 17.73 -10.71 3.73
C ARG A 379 18.30 -10.99 2.34
N THR A 380 18.43 -9.97 1.51
CA THR A 380 18.82 -10.12 0.10
C THR A 380 19.92 -9.12 -0.23
N ALA A 381 20.85 -9.49 -1.10
CA ALA A 381 21.82 -8.57 -1.68
C ALA A 381 21.08 -7.64 -2.66
N GLY A 382 20.53 -6.55 -2.16
CA GLY A 382 19.68 -5.66 -2.95
C GLY A 382 19.08 -4.51 -2.16
N PRO A 383 18.36 -3.60 -2.84
CA PRO A 383 17.65 -2.52 -2.18
C PRO A 383 16.47 -3.06 -1.39
N THR A 384 16.06 -2.34 -0.34
CA THR A 384 14.80 -2.61 0.34
C THR A 384 13.64 -2.48 -0.65
N ALA A 385 12.61 -3.32 -0.53
CA ALA A 385 11.41 -3.17 -1.33
C ALA A 385 10.73 -1.82 -1.01
N ALA A 386 10.25 -1.12 -2.05
CA ALA A 386 9.61 0.19 -1.93
C ALA A 386 8.44 0.20 -0.92
N ASN A 387 7.59 -0.83 -0.94
CA ASN A 387 6.48 -0.98 0.00
C ASN A 387 6.97 -1.17 1.45
N SER A 388 8.05 -1.92 1.65
CA SER A 388 8.64 -2.13 2.97
C SER A 388 9.20 -0.82 3.53
N LEU A 389 9.89 -0.02 2.71
CA LEU A 389 10.39 1.29 3.12
C LEU A 389 9.24 2.27 3.40
N ALA A 390 8.21 2.30 2.55
CA ALA A 390 7.03 3.13 2.74
C ALA A 390 6.33 2.85 4.08
N GLU A 391 6.14 1.57 4.43
CA GLU A 391 5.51 1.18 5.69
C GLU A 391 6.42 1.44 6.90
N ARG A 392 7.75 1.29 6.77
CA ARG A 392 8.71 1.69 7.80
C ARG A 392 8.60 3.18 8.12
N ILE A 393 8.65 4.04 7.11
CA ILE A 393 8.52 5.51 7.24
C ILE A 393 7.19 5.86 7.90
N LYS A 394 6.08 5.31 7.39
CA LYS A 394 4.74 5.56 7.93
C LYS A 394 4.61 5.15 9.39
N LYS A 395 5.09 3.95 9.75
CA LYS A 395 5.09 3.46 11.12
C LYS A 395 5.96 4.35 12.02
N ARG A 396 7.12 4.78 11.53
CA ARG A 396 8.03 5.66 12.26
C ARG A 396 7.36 6.99 12.59
N VAL A 397 6.86 7.70 11.58
CA VAL A 397 6.18 8.99 11.81
C VAL A 397 4.95 8.85 12.70
N ARG A 398 4.17 7.77 12.55
CA ARG A 398 3.03 7.50 13.45
C ARG A 398 3.47 7.30 14.89
N THR A 399 4.58 6.60 15.12
CA THR A 399 5.10 6.31 16.47
C THR A 399 5.68 7.56 17.12
N GLU A 400 6.43 8.37 16.37
CA GLU A 400 7.18 9.51 16.91
C GLU A 400 6.33 10.79 16.99
N ILE A 401 5.40 11.00 16.05
CA ILE A 401 4.64 12.25 15.91
C ILE A 401 3.13 12.08 16.17
N GLY A 402 2.61 10.85 16.03
CA GLY A 402 1.20 10.54 16.19
C GLY A 402 0.35 10.74 14.93
N ILE A 403 0.93 10.98 13.75
CA ILE A 403 0.20 11.26 12.51
C ILE A 403 0.37 10.17 11.44
N ASP A 404 -0.59 10.08 10.53
CA ASP A 404 -0.57 9.18 9.38
C ASP A 404 0.18 9.81 8.20
N MET A 405 1.49 9.55 8.10
CA MET A 405 2.34 10.08 7.03
C MET A 405 2.81 8.97 6.09
N ASN A 406 2.20 8.82 4.93
CA ASN A 406 2.72 7.90 3.91
C ASN A 406 3.78 8.61 3.03
N ALA A 407 4.62 7.84 2.34
CA ALA A 407 5.69 8.39 1.49
C ALA A 407 5.16 9.34 0.39
N HIS A 408 3.95 9.10 -0.13
CA HIS A 408 3.34 9.97 -1.13
C HIS A 408 2.91 11.33 -0.56
N LEU A 409 2.54 11.38 0.72
CA LEU A 409 2.08 12.58 1.40
C LEU A 409 3.20 13.60 1.58
N PHE A 410 4.46 13.18 1.67
CA PHE A 410 5.62 14.09 1.64
C PHE A 410 5.66 14.95 0.37
N ARG A 411 5.24 14.39 -0.78
CA ARG A 411 5.15 15.14 -2.03
C ARG A 411 4.09 16.23 -1.98
N HIS A 412 2.94 15.93 -1.36
CA HIS A 412 1.91 16.94 -1.14
C HIS A 412 2.31 17.96 -0.08
N LEU A 413 3.03 17.54 0.96
CA LEU A 413 3.59 18.41 1.99
C LEU A 413 4.55 19.43 1.39
N ALA A 414 5.48 18.99 0.54
CA ALA A 414 6.44 19.89 -0.11
C ALA A 414 5.72 21.00 -0.90
N VAL A 415 4.68 20.63 -1.66
CA VAL A 415 3.87 21.62 -2.40
C VAL A 415 3.07 22.52 -1.46
N MET A 416 2.48 21.98 -0.39
CA MET A 416 1.76 22.77 0.60
C MET A 416 2.67 23.83 1.24
N ILE A 417 3.85 23.44 1.72
CA ILE A 417 4.83 24.36 2.31
C ILE A 417 5.23 25.43 1.30
N TYR A 418 5.53 25.01 0.06
CA TYR A 418 5.98 25.94 -0.98
C TYR A 418 4.89 26.93 -1.39
N LEU A 419 3.66 26.47 -1.63
CA LEU A 419 2.54 27.33 -2.05
C LEU A 419 1.99 28.20 -0.91
N ASP A 420 2.11 27.76 0.35
CA ASP A 420 1.79 28.61 1.50
C ASP A 420 2.74 29.82 1.58
N ALA A 421 4.02 29.63 1.24
CA ALA A 421 5.00 30.71 1.19
C ALA A 421 4.98 31.49 -0.13
N ASN A 422 4.57 30.86 -1.23
CA ASN A 422 4.59 31.41 -2.59
C ASN A 422 3.25 31.12 -3.31
N PRO A 423 2.15 31.81 -2.97
CA PRO A 423 0.86 31.61 -3.63
C PRO A 423 0.97 31.78 -5.15
N GLY A 424 0.36 30.87 -5.92
CA GLY A 424 0.43 30.87 -7.39
C GLY A 424 1.69 30.26 -8.00
N GLY A 425 2.68 29.85 -7.21
CA GLY A 425 3.95 29.25 -7.65
C GLY A 425 3.88 27.82 -8.22
N TYR A 426 2.85 27.52 -9.02
CA TYR A 426 2.54 26.17 -9.51
C TYR A 426 3.58 25.58 -10.46
N GLU A 427 4.29 26.40 -11.23
CA GLU A 427 5.32 25.93 -12.15
C GLU A 427 6.54 25.38 -11.39
N VAL A 428 6.96 26.06 -10.32
CA VAL A 428 8.03 25.56 -9.44
C VAL A 428 7.60 24.27 -8.76
N ALA A 429 6.36 24.20 -8.25
CA ALA A 429 5.80 22.97 -7.70
C ALA A 429 5.77 21.81 -8.73
N ARG A 430 5.48 22.10 -10.00
CA ARG A 430 5.51 21.11 -11.09
C ARG A 430 6.92 20.56 -11.30
N GLN A 431 7.92 21.44 -11.38
CA GLN A 431 9.31 21.06 -11.59
C GLN A 431 9.85 20.26 -10.40
N MET A 432 9.64 20.75 -9.18
CA MET A 432 10.02 20.08 -7.92
C MET A 432 9.46 18.65 -7.82
N LEU A 433 8.23 18.43 -8.30
CA LEU A 433 7.60 17.10 -8.30
C LEU A 433 7.91 16.26 -9.54
N GLY A 434 8.54 16.81 -10.58
CA GLY A 434 8.74 16.15 -11.87
C GLY A 434 7.42 15.81 -12.58
N HIS A 435 6.39 16.64 -12.42
CA HIS A 435 5.11 16.46 -13.11
C HIS A 435 5.21 16.89 -14.59
N SER A 436 4.55 16.13 -15.48
CA SER A 436 4.57 16.39 -16.92
C SER A 436 3.75 17.63 -17.31
N SER A 437 2.66 17.89 -16.60
CA SER A 437 1.67 18.94 -16.89
C SER A 437 1.48 19.89 -15.70
N VAL A 438 1.46 21.19 -16.00
CA VAL A 438 1.07 22.25 -15.05
C VAL A 438 -0.40 22.11 -14.68
N SER A 439 -1.28 21.90 -15.67
CA SER A 439 -2.72 21.76 -15.47
C SER A 439 -3.05 20.62 -14.49
N HIS A 440 -2.31 19.51 -14.54
CA HIS A 440 -2.45 18.44 -13.55
C HIS A 440 -1.99 18.89 -12.14
N THR A 441 -0.92 19.67 -12.05
CA THR A 441 -0.42 20.20 -10.77
C THR A 441 -1.42 21.19 -10.17
N ILE A 442 -1.94 22.12 -10.96
CA ILE A 442 -3.02 23.04 -10.56
C ILE A 442 -4.25 22.25 -10.13
N SER A 443 -4.71 21.32 -10.95
CA SER A 443 -5.90 20.51 -10.63
C SER A 443 -5.76 19.77 -9.29
N VAL A 444 -4.58 19.22 -8.99
CA VAL A 444 -4.36 18.46 -7.74
C VAL A 444 -4.26 19.36 -6.52
N TYR A 445 -3.61 20.51 -6.66
CA TYR A 445 -3.19 21.34 -5.52
C TYR A 445 -3.96 22.64 -5.34
N SER A 446 -4.82 23.01 -6.28
CA SER A 446 -5.65 24.20 -6.13
C SER A 446 -6.48 24.10 -4.85
N GLY A 447 -6.44 25.18 -4.09
CA GLY A 447 -7.16 25.32 -2.83
C GLY A 447 -6.39 24.83 -1.60
N LEU A 448 -5.14 24.35 -1.74
CA LEU A 448 -4.28 24.14 -0.57
C LEU A 448 -3.84 25.46 0.07
N GLU A 449 -3.65 26.47 -0.77
CA GLU A 449 -3.27 27.83 -0.41
C GLU A 449 -4.45 28.67 0.08
N THR A 450 -5.70 28.19 -0.02
CA THR A 450 -6.88 28.98 0.41
C THR A 450 -6.77 29.44 1.85
N ILE A 451 -6.23 28.61 2.75
CA ILE A 451 -6.04 29.00 4.16
C ILE A 451 -5.08 30.19 4.26
N SER A 452 -3.93 30.09 3.60
CA SER A 452 -2.89 31.14 3.60
C SER A 452 -3.38 32.41 2.91
N ALA A 453 -4.13 32.27 1.81
CA ALA A 453 -4.78 33.38 1.10
C ALA A 453 -5.82 34.09 1.97
N THR A 454 -6.66 33.35 2.70
CA THR A 454 -7.65 33.93 3.62
C THR A 454 -6.96 34.63 4.80
N GLN A 455 -5.86 34.08 5.33
CA GLN A 455 -5.08 34.73 6.38
C GLN A 455 -4.41 36.03 5.91
N ALA A 456 -3.81 36.01 4.71
CA ALA A 456 -3.24 37.21 4.12
C ALA A 456 -4.29 38.29 3.86
N PHE A 457 -5.47 37.90 3.35
CA PHE A 457 -6.60 38.82 3.18
C PHE A 457 -7.08 39.40 4.51
N ALA A 458 -7.21 38.56 5.56
CA ALA A 458 -7.60 39.03 6.89
C ALA A 458 -6.62 40.08 7.43
N ALA A 459 -5.30 39.87 7.29
CA ALA A 459 -4.29 40.83 7.70
C ALA A 459 -4.40 42.18 6.94
N VAL A 460 -4.75 42.15 5.66
CA VAL A 460 -5.02 43.37 4.87
C VAL A 460 -6.25 44.09 5.42
N VAL A 461 -7.33 43.36 5.70
CA VAL A 461 -8.56 43.93 6.29
C VAL A 461 -8.28 44.56 7.66
N ASP A 462 -7.55 43.86 8.53
CA ASP A 462 -7.19 44.36 9.86
C ASP A 462 -6.34 45.64 9.77
N THR A 463 -5.37 45.68 8.84
CA THR A 463 -4.57 46.88 8.57
C THR A 463 -5.45 48.06 8.12
N LEU A 464 -6.48 47.82 7.31
CA LEU A 464 -7.41 48.87 6.87
C LEU A 464 -8.33 49.35 8.01
N ARG A 465 -8.75 48.44 8.90
CA ARG A 465 -9.55 48.77 10.09
C ARG A 465 -8.78 49.61 11.09
N GLU A 466 -7.49 49.35 11.29
CA GLU A 466 -6.63 50.11 12.22
C GLU A 466 -6.28 51.51 11.71
N ARG A 467 -6.40 51.75 10.39
CA ARG A 467 -6.17 53.06 9.75
C ARG A 467 -7.42 53.93 9.65
N SER A 468 -8.59 53.37 9.98
CA SER A 468 -9.87 54.07 10.07
C SER A 468 -10.11 54.51 11.50
#